data_AF-A0A357ZIM1-F1
#
_entry.id   AF-A0A357ZIM1-F1
#
_cell.length_a   1.000
_cell.length_b   1.000
_cell.length_c   1.000
_cell.angle_alpha   90.00
_cell.angle_beta   90.00
_cell.angle_gamma   90.00
#
_symmetry.space_group_name_H-M   'P 1'
#
loop_
_entity.id
_entity.type
_entity.pdbx_description
1 polymer ?
#
loop_
_entity_poly.entity_id
_entity_poly.type
_entity_poly.pdbx_seq_one_letter_code
_entity_poly.pdbx_strand_id
1 'polypeptide(L)'
;IDEAALRLVALLEARIGNGLLSDFRLRLSADGWGIEVRGAEAADADALTEAAIRWHFHEHGLELASIKIIRPEKMAWLGKK
;
A
#
# COMPACT_ATOMS: atom_id res chain seq x y z
N ILE A 1 -14.22 8.75 -12.36
CA ILE A 1 -13.28 8.14 -11.40
C ILE A 1 -13.74 8.59 -10.02
N ASP A 2 -13.91 7.67 -9.08
CA ASP A 2 -14.42 7.93 -7.74
C ASP A 2 -13.47 8.88 -6.96
N GLU A 3 -14.00 9.93 -6.32
CA GLU A 3 -13.20 10.93 -5.60
C GLU A 3 -12.41 10.30 -4.45
N ALA A 4 -12.97 9.29 -3.77
CA ALA A 4 -12.29 8.61 -2.69
C ALA A 4 -11.09 7.80 -3.18
N ALA A 5 -11.16 7.23 -4.40
CA ALA A 5 -10.04 6.54 -5.03
C ALA A 5 -8.90 7.52 -5.40
N LEU A 6 -9.24 8.72 -5.88
CA LEU A 6 -8.23 9.76 -6.17
C LEU A 6 -7.51 10.21 -4.89
N ARG A 7 -8.24 10.39 -3.78
CA ARG A 7 -7.62 10.74 -2.49
C ARG A 7 -6.74 9.63 -1.94
N LEU A 8 -7.13 8.37 -2.12
CA LEU A 8 -6.29 7.23 -1.76
C LEU A 8 -4.98 7.22 -2.56
N VAL A 9 -5.04 7.48 -3.86
CA VAL A 9 -3.85 7.59 -4.72
C VAL A 9 -2.91 8.67 -4.18
N ALA A 10 -3.42 9.88 -3.94
CA ALA A 10 -2.61 10.98 -3.40
C ALA A 10 -1.97 10.62 -2.03
N LEU A 11 -2.71 9.93 -1.17
CA LEU A 11 -2.24 9.45 0.12
C LEU A 11 -1.08 8.43 -0.02
N LEU A 12 -1.15 7.51 -0.99
CA LEU A 12 -0.12 6.51 -1.24
C LEU A 12 1.11 7.12 -1.93
N GLU A 13 0.91 8.05 -2.86
CA GLU A 13 1.99 8.83 -3.48
C GLU A 13 2.78 9.64 -2.46
N ALA A 14 2.10 10.28 -1.49
CA ALA A 14 2.77 10.97 -0.39
C ALA A 14 3.63 10.03 0.47
N ARG A 15 3.19 8.77 0.66
CA ARG A 15 4.00 7.76 1.36
C ARG A 15 5.23 7.33 0.55
N ILE A 16 5.12 7.28 -0.77
CA ILE A 16 6.28 7.06 -1.65
C ILE A 16 7.27 8.22 -1.53
N GLY A 17 6.79 9.47 -1.61
CA GLY A 17 7.63 10.66 -1.46
C GLY A 17 8.35 10.74 -0.11
N ASN A 18 7.76 10.19 0.95
CA ASN A 18 8.35 10.10 2.28
C ASN A 18 9.22 8.83 2.50
N GLY A 19 9.40 7.99 1.47
CA GLY A 19 10.20 6.77 1.53
C GLY A 19 9.61 5.66 2.39
N LEU A 20 8.31 5.70 2.70
CA LEU A 20 7.60 4.65 3.45
C LEU A 20 7.16 3.50 2.54
N LEU A 21 6.92 3.81 1.26
CA LEU A 21 6.59 2.86 0.20
C LEU A 21 7.51 3.06 -0.98
N SER A 22 7.70 2.01 -1.77
CA SER A 22 8.42 2.09 -3.05
C SER A 22 7.47 2.22 -4.24
N ASP A 23 6.31 1.56 -4.15
CA ASP A 23 5.33 1.48 -5.24
C ASP A 23 3.97 1.01 -4.70
N PHE A 24 2.90 1.21 -5.46
CA PHE A 24 1.60 0.62 -5.19
C PHE A 24 0.80 0.35 -6.47
N ARG A 25 -0.16 -0.56 -6.37
CA ARG A 25 -1.16 -0.86 -7.40
C ARG A 25 -2.54 -0.93 -6.78
N LEU A 26 -3.48 -0.23 -7.40
CA LEU A 26 -4.90 -0.22 -7.04
C LEU A 26 -5.69 -0.94 -8.14
N ARG A 27 -6.62 -1.83 -7.75
CA ARG A 27 -7.52 -2.54 -8.65
C ARG A 27 -8.95 -2.47 -8.11
N LEU A 28 -9.92 -2.18 -8.96
CA LEU A 28 -11.34 -2.32 -8.65
C LEU A 28 -11.86 -3.62 -9.26
N SER A 29 -12.53 -4.45 -8.44
CA SER A 29 -13.23 -5.67 -8.85
C SER A 29 -14.68 -5.64 -8.37
N ALA A 30 -15.49 -6.64 -8.77
CA ALA A 30 -16.88 -6.76 -8.32
C ALA A 30 -17.00 -6.86 -6.79
N ASP A 31 -16.01 -7.45 -6.12
CA ASP A 31 -15.97 -7.64 -4.66
C ASP A 31 -15.41 -6.41 -3.91
N GLY A 32 -15.17 -5.30 -4.62
CA GLY A 32 -14.56 -4.09 -4.07
C GLY A 32 -13.10 -3.90 -4.50
N TRP A 33 -12.40 -3.06 -3.74
CA TRP A 33 -11.06 -2.60 -4.08
C TRP A 33 -9.96 -3.53 -3.54
N GLY A 34 -9.02 -3.88 -4.41
CA GLY A 34 -7.79 -4.58 -4.07
C GLY A 34 -6.59 -3.63 -4.14
N ILE A 35 -5.72 -3.71 -3.13
CA ILE A 35 -4.53 -2.86 -3.04
C ILE A 35 -3.30 -3.73 -2.85
N GLU A 36 -2.31 -3.51 -3.69
CA GLU A 36 -0.97 -4.05 -3.53
C GLU A 36 -0.02 -2.89 -3.23
N VAL A 37 0.68 -2.93 -2.10
CA VAL A 37 1.73 -1.95 -1.78
C VAL A 37 3.07 -2.65 -1.68
N ARG A 38 4.13 -2.00 -2.15
CA ARG A 38 5.50 -2.45 -1.97
C ARG A 38 6.15 -1.61 -0.89
N GLY A 39 6.43 -2.23 0.26
CA GLY A 39 7.02 -1.57 1.41
C GLY A 39 8.45 -1.09 1.12
N ALA A 40 8.88 -0.04 1.83
CA ALA A 40 10.30 0.27 1.99
C ALA A 40 10.93 -0.67 3.04
N GLU A 41 12.26 -0.68 3.22
CA GLU A 41 12.96 -1.60 4.14
C GLU A 41 12.57 -1.46 5.65
N ALA A 42 11.73 -0.48 6.01
CA ALA A 42 11.30 -0.24 7.38
C ALA A 42 10.20 -1.22 7.83
N ALA A 43 10.50 -2.06 8.83
CA ALA A 43 9.62 -3.12 9.34
C ALA A 43 8.26 -2.62 9.89
N ASP A 44 8.19 -1.36 10.35
CA ASP A 44 6.99 -0.75 10.94
C ASP A 44 6.13 0.03 9.94
N ALA A 45 6.65 0.29 8.73
CA ALA A 45 5.93 1.07 7.71
C ALA A 45 4.70 0.32 7.18
N ASP A 46 4.72 -1.01 7.23
CA ASP A 46 3.65 -1.87 6.71
C ASP A 46 2.37 -1.76 7.53
N ALA A 47 2.46 -1.87 8.85
CA ALA A 47 1.31 -1.82 9.74
C ALA A 47 0.64 -0.43 9.70
N LEU A 48 1.45 0.63 9.67
CA LEU A 48 0.97 2.00 9.53
C LEU A 48 0.31 2.24 8.16
N THR A 49 0.86 1.65 7.10
CA THR A 49 0.27 1.74 5.76
C THR A 49 -1.04 0.99 5.68
N GLU A 50 -1.10 -0.23 6.21
CA GLU A 50 -2.32 -1.04 6.23
C GLU A 50 -3.44 -0.33 7.00
N ALA A 51 -3.13 0.17 8.20
CA ALA A 51 -4.10 0.87 9.04
C ALA A 51 -4.64 2.12 8.33
N ALA A 52 -3.77 2.90 7.67
CA ALA A 52 -4.20 4.08 6.94
C ALA A 52 -5.06 3.76 5.72
N ILE A 53 -4.75 2.67 5.00
CA ILE A 53 -5.59 2.20 3.91
C ILE A 53 -6.96 1.80 4.44
N ARG A 54 -7.03 0.95 5.47
CA ARG A 54 -8.30 0.50 6.04
C ARG A 54 -9.16 1.66 6.55
N TRP A 55 -8.53 2.61 7.24
CA TRP A 55 -9.19 3.83 7.72
C TRP A 55 -9.79 4.64 6.56
N HIS A 56 -9.01 4.89 5.50
CA HIS A 56 -9.48 5.64 4.33
C HIS A 56 -10.71 4.99 3.68
N PHE A 57 -10.72 3.66 3.56
CA PHE A 57 -11.85 2.94 2.99
C PHE A 57 -13.10 3.03 3.88
N HIS A 58 -12.92 2.89 5.19
CA HIS A 58 -14.00 3.03 6.15
C HIS A 58 -14.64 4.43 6.12
N GLU A 59 -13.82 5.48 6.19
CA GLU A 59 -14.27 6.88 6.17
C GLU A 59 -15.07 7.24 4.90
N HIS A 60 -14.70 6.63 3.77
CA HIS A 60 -15.33 6.88 2.49
C HIS A 60 -16.42 5.86 2.11
N GLY A 61 -16.75 4.91 2.99
CA GLY A 61 -17.77 3.89 2.74
C GLY A 61 -17.45 2.96 1.56
N LEU A 62 -16.16 2.75 1.27
CA LEU A 62 -15.69 1.90 0.19
C LEU A 62 -15.48 0.47 0.67
N GLU A 63 -15.90 -0.51 -0.14
CA GLU A 63 -15.61 -1.92 0.13
C GLU A 63 -14.17 -2.28 -0.23
N LEU A 64 -13.43 -2.79 0.76
CA LEU A 64 -12.06 -3.24 0.62
C LEU A 64 -12.03 -4.77 0.47
N ALA A 65 -11.72 -5.25 -0.73
CA ALA A 65 -11.65 -6.68 -1.04
C ALA A 65 -10.35 -7.32 -0.50
N SER A 66 -9.22 -6.62 -0.63
CA SER A 66 -7.91 -7.15 -0.20
C SER A 66 -6.84 -6.06 -0.05
N ILE A 67 -5.91 -6.29 0.87
CA ILE A 67 -4.63 -5.56 0.95
C ILE A 67 -3.51 -6.59 0.90
N LYS A 68 -2.52 -6.35 0.05
CA LYS A 68 -1.31 -7.16 -0.07
C LYS A 68 -0.08 -6.27 0.08
N ILE A 69 0.74 -6.58 1.07
CA ILE A 69 2.00 -5.86 1.33
C ILE A 69 3.15 -6.74 0.89
N ILE A 70 3.93 -6.27 -0.07
CA ILE A 70 5.11 -6.95 -0.60
C ILE A 70 6.34 -6.25 -0.03
N ARG A 71 7.11 -6.97 0.79
CA ARG A 71 8.45 -6.51 1.16
C ARG A 71 9.42 -6.90 0.04
N PRO A 72 10.38 -6.04 -0.33
CA PRO A 72 11.54 -6.53 -1.05
C PRO A 72 12.20 -7.59 -0.17
N GLU A 73 12.41 -8.80 -0.70
CA GLU A 73 13.29 -9.75 -0.03
C GLU A 73 14.62 -9.02 0.19
N LYS A 74 15.09 -8.97 1.44
CA LYS A 74 16.48 -8.56 1.71
C LYS A 74 17.31 -9.32 0.70
N MET A 75 17.98 -8.62 -0.22
CA MET A 75 18.98 -9.25 -1.08
C MET A 75 19.98 -9.89 -0.13
N ALA A 76 19.84 -11.18 0.11
CA ALA A 76 20.82 -12.00 0.79
C ALA A 76 21.98 -12.20 -0.18
N TRP A 77 22.65 -11.10 -0.57
CA TRP A 77 23.96 -11.15 -1.17
C TRP A 77 24.96 -11.36 -0.04
N LEU A 78 24.87 -12.55 0.58
CA LEU A 78 25.98 -13.12 1.31
C LEU A 78 27.04 -13.44 0.25
N GLY A 79 27.91 -12.47 0.02
CA GLY A 79 29.20 -12.73 -0.60
C GLY A 79 29.88 -13.86 0.17
N LYS A 80 29.91 -15.05 -0.44
CA LYS A 80 30.97 -16.02 -0.19
C LYS A 80 31.96 -15.89 -1.34
N LYS A 81 32.95 -15.03 -1.13
CA LYS A 81 34.28 -15.23 -1.72
C LYS A 81 34.95 -16.40 -1.01
#